data_AF-A0A1G3CXW8-F1
#
_entry.id   AF-A0A1G3CXW8-F1
#
_cell.length_a   1.000
_cell.length_b   1.000
_cell.length_c   1.000
_cell.angle_alpha   90.00
_cell.angle_beta   90.00
_cell.angle_gamma   90.00
#
_symmetry.space_group_name_H-M   'P 1'
#
loop_
_entity.id
_entity.type
_entity.pdbx_description
1 polymer ?
#
loop_
_entity_poly.entity_id
_entity_poly.type
_entity_poly.pdbx_seq_one_letter_code
_entity_poly.pdbx_strand_id
1 'polypeptide(L)'
;MGHKPSIFHHSWPSYDKNAIQEETVEIVIQVNSKVRSHLSVPVDMSEDELKKRVLDDERIKAFLDGKKVVNIIIIPKKLVNVVVK
;
A
#
# COMPACT_ATOMS: atom_id res chain seq x y z
N MET A 1 -50.42 -7.12 -18.93
CA MET A 1 -50.47 -5.69 -18.56
C MET A 1 -49.29 -5.44 -17.61
N GLY A 2 -48.14 -4.90 -18.00
CA GLY A 2 -47.91 -3.85 -18.98
C GLY A 2 -47.61 -2.53 -18.30
N HIS A 3 -46.61 -2.45 -17.42
CA HIS A 3 -46.03 -1.16 -16.99
C HIS A 3 -44.52 -1.33 -16.76
N LYS A 4 -43.76 -1.33 -17.86
CA LYS A 4 -42.36 -0.93 -17.84
C LYS A 4 -42.34 0.59 -17.69
N PRO A 5 -41.78 1.18 -16.63
CA PRO A 5 -41.17 2.49 -16.80
C PRO A 5 -39.92 2.30 -17.65
N SER A 6 -39.79 3.16 -18.65
CA SER A 6 -38.67 3.22 -19.59
C SER A 6 -37.33 3.24 -18.84
N ILE A 7 -36.36 2.41 -19.25
CA ILE A 7 -34.99 2.35 -18.68
C ILE A 7 -34.29 3.73 -18.79
N PHE A 8 -34.82 4.62 -19.62
CA PHE A 8 -34.39 6.01 -19.77
C PHE A 8 -34.62 6.91 -18.53
N HIS A 9 -35.44 6.49 -17.55
CA HIS A 9 -35.68 7.25 -16.31
C HIS A 9 -34.92 6.73 -15.10
N HIS A 10 -34.02 5.75 -15.27
CA HIS A 10 -33.10 5.38 -14.21
C HIS A 10 -31.91 6.34 -14.22
N SER A 11 -31.83 7.19 -13.19
CA SER A 11 -30.60 7.92 -12.89
C SER A 11 -29.44 6.93 -12.75
N TRP A 12 -28.30 7.28 -13.33
CA TRP A 12 -27.07 6.49 -13.21
C TRP A 12 -26.80 6.18 -11.73
N PRO A 13 -26.40 4.95 -11.36
CA PRO A 13 -26.09 4.62 -9.97
C PRO A 13 -25.09 5.65 -9.42
N SER A 14 -25.51 6.39 -8.40
CA SER A 14 -24.64 7.33 -7.71
C SER A 14 -23.47 6.55 -7.12
N TYR A 15 -22.27 6.98 -7.51
CA TYR A 15 -21.00 6.39 -7.10
C TYR A 15 -20.87 6.44 -5.57
N ASP A 16 -21.04 5.30 -4.91
CA ASP A 16 -20.93 5.18 -3.46
C ASP A 16 -19.43 5.20 -3.09
N LYS A 17 -18.94 6.37 -2.67
CA LYS A 17 -17.54 6.59 -2.26
C LYS A 17 -17.11 5.70 -1.09
N ASN A 18 -18.05 5.09 -0.37
CA ASN A 18 -17.77 4.19 0.75
C ASN A 18 -17.27 2.80 0.33
N ALA A 19 -17.56 2.35 -0.90
CA ALA A 19 -17.09 1.04 -1.39
C ALA A 19 -15.66 1.07 -1.99
N ILE A 20 -15.02 2.24 -2.03
CA ILE A 20 -13.71 2.49 -2.68
C ILE A 20 -12.60 2.74 -1.66
N GLN A 21 -12.88 2.65 -0.36
CA GLN A 21 -11.81 2.55 0.61
C GLN A 21 -11.21 1.15 0.46
N GLU A 22 -10.24 1.02 -0.45
CA GLU A 22 -9.24 -0.03 -0.35
C GLU A 22 -8.59 0.15 1.01
N GLU A 23 -9.08 -0.60 2.00
CA GLU A 23 -8.59 -0.58 3.38
C GLU A 23 -7.09 -0.89 3.41
N THR A 24 -6.61 -1.60 2.40
CA THR A 24 -5.21 -1.94 2.17
C THR A 24 -4.61 -1.21 0.97
N VAL A 25 -3.50 -0.53 1.18
CA VAL A 25 -2.62 0.01 0.13
C VAL A 25 -1.43 -0.91 -0.08
N GLU A 26 -1.07 -1.12 -1.34
CA GLU A 26 0.15 -1.81 -1.69
C GLU A 26 1.33 -0.83 -1.64
N ILE A 27 2.30 -1.12 -0.77
CA ILE A 27 3.50 -0.30 -0.60
C ILE A 27 4.69 -1.07 -1.15
N VAL A 28 5.45 -0.39 -2.01
CA VAL A 28 6.65 -0.97 -2.60
C VAL A 28 7.84 -0.72 -1.68
N ILE A 29 8.59 -1.77 -1.38
CA ILE A 29 9.78 -1.67 -0.55
C ILE A 29 11.04 -1.75 -1.40
N GLN A 30 11.86 -0.71 -1.28
CA GLN A 30 13.12 -0.53 -1.99
C GLN A 30 14.29 -0.64 -1.03
N VAL A 31 15.38 -1.27 -1.49
CA VAL A 31 16.66 -1.30 -0.79
C VAL A 31 17.74 -0.83 -1.75
N ASN A 32 18.46 0.25 -1.41
CA ASN A 32 19.45 0.91 -2.28
C ASN A 32 18.90 1.17 -3.71
N SER A 33 17.75 1.83 -3.79
CA SER A 33 17.08 2.20 -5.05
C SER A 33 16.64 1.03 -5.94
N LYS A 34 16.63 -0.21 -5.43
CA LYS A 34 16.08 -1.39 -6.12
C LYS A 34 14.85 -1.90 -5.38
N VAL A 35 13.77 -2.16 -6.10
CA VAL A 35 12.56 -2.80 -5.55
C VAL A 35 12.88 -4.24 -5.12
N ARG A 36 12.54 -4.61 -3.89
CA ARG A 36 12.82 -5.93 -3.30
C ARG A 36 11.57 -6.66 -2.84
N SER A 37 10.57 -5.94 -2.35
CA SER A 37 9.34 -6.52 -1.82
C SER A 37 8.14 -5.60 -2.09
N HIS A 38 6.95 -6.18 -2.06
CA HIS A 38 5.67 -5.47 -2.10
C HIS A 38 4.90 -5.91 -0.87
N LEU A 39 4.33 -4.95 -0.15
CA LEU A 39 3.64 -5.22 1.10
C LEU A 39 2.30 -4.50 1.09
N SER A 40 1.22 -5.26 1.16
CA SER A 40 -0.11 -4.72 1.38
C SER A 40 -0.28 -4.38 2.87
N VAL A 41 -0.51 -3.11 3.17
CA VAL A 41 -0.71 -2.63 4.54
C VAL A 41 -1.98 -1.79 4.65
N PRO A 42 -2.58 -1.68 5.84
CA PRO A 42 -3.72 -0.80 6.04
C PRO A 42 -3.39 0.66 5.73
N VAL A 43 -4.32 1.41 5.15
CA VAL A 43 -4.20 2.86 4.88
C VAL A 43 -3.90 3.69 6.13
N ASP A 44 -4.41 3.25 7.28
CA ASP A 44 -4.28 3.89 8.59
C ASP A 44 -3.03 3.45 9.37
N MET A 45 -2.18 2.60 8.78
CA MET A 45 -0.97 2.13 9.45
C MET A 45 0.02 3.27 9.69
N SER A 46 0.52 3.35 10.93
CA SER A 46 1.51 4.37 11.32
C SER A 46 2.89 4.10 10.70
N GLU A 47 3.68 5.14 10.50
CA GLU A 47 5.03 5.05 9.91
C GLU A 47 5.95 4.12 10.73
N ASP A 48 5.86 4.15 12.07
CA ASP A 48 6.61 3.26 12.96
C ASP A 48 6.23 1.79 12.80
N GLU A 49 4.94 1.49 12.64
CA GLU A 49 4.47 0.12 12.40
C GLU A 49 4.91 -0.35 11.02
N LEU A 50 4.82 0.53 10.03
CA LEU A 50 5.28 0.25 8.67
C LEU A 50 6.77 -0.11 8.66
N LYS A 51 7.58 0.68 9.38
CA LYS A 51 9.01 0.44 9.54
C LYS A 51 9.29 -0.90 10.21
N LYS A 52 8.56 -1.25 11.27
CA LYS A 52 8.69 -2.56 11.91
C LYS A 52 8.35 -3.69 10.95
N ARG A 53 7.26 -3.57 10.20
CA ARG A 53 6.80 -4.58 9.24
C ARG A 53 7.80 -4.79 8.09
N VAL A 54 8.38 -3.68 7.61
CA VAL A 54 9.46 -3.67 6.62
C VAL A 54 10.73 -4.32 7.16
N LEU A 55 11.11 -4.01 8.41
CA LEU A 55 12.27 -4.62 9.07
C LEU A 55 12.03 -6.09 9.43
N ASP A 56 10.77 -6.50 9.58
CA ASP A 56 10.41 -7.87 9.94
C ASP A 56 10.36 -8.81 8.73
N ASP A 57 10.11 -8.28 7.53
CA ASP A 57 10.12 -9.02 6.26
C ASP A 57 11.46 -9.76 6.07
N GLU A 58 11.40 -11.09 6.01
CA GLU A 58 12.57 -11.97 5.88
C GLU A 58 13.40 -11.66 4.64
N ARG A 59 12.77 -11.23 3.53
CA ARG A 59 13.50 -10.84 2.32
C ARG A 59 14.38 -9.64 2.61
N ILE A 60 13.85 -8.67 3.36
CA ILE A 60 14.53 -7.43 3.70
C ILE A 60 15.61 -7.71 4.75
N LYS A 61 15.32 -8.53 5.77
CA LYS A 61 16.34 -9.01 6.72
C LYS A 61 17.52 -9.65 5.99
N ALA A 62 17.29 -10.48 4.98
CA ALA A 62 18.38 -11.07 4.19
C ALA A 62 19.20 -10.02 3.40
N PHE A 63 18.59 -8.89 3.00
CA PHE A 63 19.33 -7.77 2.39
C PHE A 63 20.01 -6.84 3.39
N LEU A 64 19.53 -6.82 4.64
CA LEU A 64 20.11 -6.09 5.77
C LEU A 64 21.22 -6.89 6.46
N ASP A 65 21.26 -8.21 6.28
CA ASP A 65 22.26 -9.09 6.88
C ASP A 65 23.67 -8.71 6.41
N GLY A 66 24.50 -8.29 7.37
CA GLY A 66 25.85 -7.77 7.12
C GLY A 66 25.95 -6.33 6.61
N LYS A 67 24.85 -5.58 6.50
CA LYS A 67 24.85 -4.16 6.07
C LYS A 67 24.25 -3.25 7.13
N LYS A 68 24.81 -2.04 7.26
CA LYS A 68 24.27 -1.04 8.20
C LYS A 68 23.19 -0.22 7.53
N VAL A 69 22.04 -0.09 8.19
CA VAL A 69 20.98 0.84 7.75
C VAL A 69 21.46 2.27 7.96
N VAL A 70 21.65 3.00 6.88
CA VAL A 70 22.08 4.41 6.91
C VAL A 70 20.88 5.34 7.00
N ASN A 71 19.80 5.01 6.28
CA ASN A 71 18.60 5.84 6.27
C ASN A 71 17.36 5.03 5.90
N ILE A 72 16.20 5.43 6.40
CA ILE A 72 14.91 4.84 6.04
C ILE A 72 13.99 5.99 5.65
N ILE A 73 13.60 6.05 4.38
CA ILE A 73 12.66 7.04 3.86
C ILE A 73 11.31 6.36 3.68
N ILE A 74 10.31 6.84 4.41
CA ILE A 74 8.94 6.32 4.32
C ILE A 74 8.12 7.36 3.55
N ILE A 75 7.46 6.90 2.50
CA ILE A 75 6.49 7.69 1.76
C ILE A 75 5.13 7.03 2.00
N PRO A 76 4.28 7.62 2.85
CA PRO A 76 3.02 7.00 3.25
C PRO A 76 2.18 6.66 2.02
N LYS A 77 1.58 5.47 2.02
CA LYS A 77 0.71 4.96 0.94
C LYS A 77 1.38 4.82 -0.44
N LYS A 78 2.71 4.89 -0.54
CA LYS A 78 3.44 4.74 -1.82
C LYS A 78 4.62 3.79 -1.74
N LEU A 79 5.64 4.11 -0.95
CA LEU A 79 6.88 3.33 -0.92
C LEU A 79 7.67 3.48 0.38
N VAL A 80 8.51 2.49 0.67
CA VAL A 80 9.53 2.58 1.72
C VAL A 80 10.88 2.32 1.08
N ASN A 81 11.83 3.24 1.26
CA ASN A 81 13.19 3.07 0.79
C ASN A 81 14.15 2.93 1.96
N VAL A 82 14.86 1.81 1.99
CA VAL A 82 15.88 1.48 2.99
C VAL A 82 17.25 1.64 2.35
N VAL A 83 18.01 2.61 2.82
CA VAL A 83 19.38 2.86 2.39
C VAL A 83 20.30 2.06 3.31
N VAL A 84 21.06 1.14 2.72
CA VAL A 84 22.01 0.26 3.43
C VAL A 84 23.43 0.47 2.90
N LYS A 85 24.43 0.42 3.78
CA LYS A 85 25.86 0.55 3.46
C LYS A 85 26.66 -0.65 3.94
#